data_AF-A0A7M7PEU3-F1
#
_entry.id   AF-A0A7M7PEU3-F1
#
_cell.length_a   1.000
_cell.length_b   1.000
_cell.length_c   1.000
_cell.angle_alpha   90.00
_cell.angle_beta   90.00
_cell.angle_gamma   90.00
#
_symmetry.space_group_name_H-M   'P 1'
#
loop_
_entity.id
_entity.type
_entity.pdbx_description
1 polymer ?
#
loop_
_entity_poly.entity_id
_entity_poly.type
_entity_poly.pdbx_seq_one_letter_code
_entity_poly.pdbx_strand_id
1 'polypeptide(L)'
;MFLTGEDGIFVADLQDDLNFTSIQSTDRPNYMTYDSVEKKLYWGDRGTKRVYRADDDGGNREEVTSGNDNDPRGVAIAELSRILYIAYDGAKKITTVDIGQGSAFPGNEANFVTGLTDGPLSLEMDEEQG
;
A
#
# COMPACT_ATOMS: atom_id res chain seq x y z
N MET A 1 -2.44 -16.06 -1.82
CA MET A 1 -3.48 -15.11 -1.34
C MET A 1 -2.90 -14.30 -0.20
N PHE A 2 -3.13 -12.98 -0.15
CA PHE A 2 -2.69 -12.11 0.95
C PHE A 2 -3.87 -11.78 1.87
N LEU A 3 -3.65 -11.77 3.19
CA LEU A 3 -4.65 -11.47 4.22
C LEU A 3 -4.09 -10.45 5.22
N THR A 4 -4.89 -9.47 5.63
CA THR A 4 -4.55 -8.56 6.76
C THR A 4 -5.26 -9.01 8.04
N GLY A 5 -4.50 -9.13 9.14
CA GLY A 5 -5.00 -9.27 10.51
C GLY A 5 -4.64 -8.06 11.37
N GLU A 6 -5.12 -8.01 12.61
CA GLU A 6 -4.98 -6.86 13.52
C GLU A 6 -3.51 -6.45 13.76
N ASP A 7 -2.58 -7.40 13.67
CA ASP A 7 -1.15 -7.22 13.94
C ASP A 7 -0.23 -7.65 12.77
N GLY A 8 -0.77 -7.88 11.56
CA GLY A 8 0.08 -8.44 10.52
C GLY A 8 -0.52 -8.67 9.14
N ILE A 9 0.40 -8.95 8.24
CA ILE A 9 0.15 -9.32 6.85
C ILE A 9 0.57 -10.77 6.68
N PHE A 10 -0.30 -11.57 6.08
CA PHE A 10 -0.13 -13.00 5.92
C PHE A 10 -0.18 -13.39 4.45
N VAL A 11 0.79 -14.17 4.00
CA VAL A 11 0.82 -14.79 2.66
C VAL A 11 0.43 -16.26 2.79
N ALA A 12 -0.54 -16.71 2.00
CA ALA A 12 -0.94 -18.11 1.90
C ALA A 12 -0.65 -18.64 0.48
N ASP A 13 0.18 -19.67 0.38
CA ASP A 13 0.25 -20.53 -0.81
C ASP A 13 -0.99 -21.43 -0.83
N LEU A 14 -1.64 -21.55 -2.00
CA LEU A 14 -2.87 -22.34 -2.16
C LEU A 14 -2.57 -23.78 -2.63
N GLN A 15 -1.30 -24.17 -2.75
CA GLN A 15 -0.94 -25.51 -3.24
C GLN A 15 -0.19 -26.40 -2.25
N ASP A 16 0.45 -25.88 -1.20
CA ASP A 16 0.98 -26.70 -0.10
C ASP A 16 1.12 -25.85 1.17
N ASP A 17 0.87 -26.47 2.32
CA ASP A 17 1.08 -26.03 3.70
C ASP A 17 1.17 -24.50 3.91
N LEU A 18 0.10 -23.91 4.46
CA LEU A 18 -0.03 -22.49 4.84
C LEU A 18 1.14 -21.98 5.71
N ASN A 19 2.28 -21.71 5.07
CA ASN A 19 3.47 -21.16 5.67
C ASN A 19 3.38 -19.64 5.56
N PHE A 20 3.10 -19.01 6.69
CA PHE A 20 3.01 -17.57 6.79
C PHE A 20 4.39 -16.97 7.07
N THR A 21 4.97 -16.29 6.08
CA THR A 21 6.12 -15.41 6.33
C THR A 21 5.61 -14.11 6.96
N SER A 22 6.03 -13.84 8.19
CA SER A 22 5.72 -12.57 8.86
C SER A 22 6.66 -11.48 8.35
N ILE A 23 6.11 -10.46 7.70
CA ILE A 23 6.86 -9.24 7.38
C ILE A 23 7.08 -8.48 8.70
N GLN A 24 8.33 -8.45 9.15
CA GLN A 24 8.72 -7.87 10.43
C GLN A 24 8.52 -6.34 10.45
N SER A 25 8.24 -5.79 11.64
CA SER A 25 8.15 -4.34 11.90
C SER A 25 6.96 -3.62 11.23
N THR A 26 5.78 -4.18 11.42
CA THR A 26 4.51 -3.46 11.26
C THR A 26 3.99 -3.07 12.65
N ASP A 27 3.47 -1.85 12.82
CA ASP A 27 2.86 -1.43 14.10
C ASP A 27 1.36 -1.74 14.03
N ARG A 28 0.68 -1.24 12.99
CA ARG A 28 -0.75 -1.51 12.72
C ARG A 28 -1.00 -1.57 11.21
N PRO A 29 -0.55 -2.63 10.51
CA PRO A 29 -0.66 -2.71 9.07
C PRO A 29 -2.12 -2.84 8.65
N ASN A 30 -2.50 -2.15 7.59
CA ASN A 30 -3.86 -2.14 7.09
C ASN A 30 -3.87 -1.84 5.60
N TYR A 31 -4.74 -2.54 4.87
CA TYR A 31 -4.90 -2.44 3.42
C TYR A 31 -3.60 -2.70 2.66
N MET A 32 -3.68 -3.60 1.68
CA MET A 32 -2.51 -3.98 0.92
C MET A 32 -2.85 -4.16 -0.53
N THR A 33 -1.82 -4.02 -1.34
CA THR A 33 -1.86 -4.34 -2.75
C THR A 33 -0.51 -4.91 -3.16
N TYR A 34 -0.51 -5.70 -4.23
CA TYR A 34 0.68 -6.38 -4.71
C TYR A 34 0.99 -5.89 -6.12
N ASP A 35 2.23 -5.47 -6.31
CA ASP A 35 2.79 -5.07 -7.59
C ASP A 35 3.33 -6.29 -8.31
N SER A 36 2.60 -6.73 -9.32
CA SER A 36 2.95 -7.94 -10.06
C SER A 36 4.19 -7.77 -10.96
N VAL A 37 4.56 -6.54 -11.29
CA VAL A 37 5.69 -6.19 -12.17
C VAL A 37 6.99 -6.17 -11.38
N GLU A 38 7.05 -5.43 -10.26
CA GLU A 38 8.26 -5.35 -9.43
C GLU A 38 8.34 -6.41 -8.33
N LYS A 39 7.29 -7.22 -8.16
CA LYS A 39 7.17 -8.25 -7.10
C LYS A 39 7.24 -7.65 -5.69
N LYS A 40 6.63 -6.48 -5.52
CA LYS A 40 6.61 -5.73 -4.27
C LYS A 40 5.23 -5.78 -3.63
N LEU A 41 5.20 -5.98 -2.32
CA LEU A 41 4.01 -5.76 -1.52
C LEU A 41 3.98 -4.32 -1.03
N TYR A 42 2.84 -3.63 -1.15
CA TYR A 42 2.60 -2.31 -0.59
C TYR A 42 1.53 -2.37 0.50
N TRP A 43 1.74 -1.66 1.61
CA TRP A 43 0.75 -1.61 2.70
C TRP A 43 0.71 -0.26 3.39
N GLY A 44 -0.47 0.12 3.87
CA GLY A 44 -0.62 1.18 4.85
C GLY A 44 -0.25 0.68 6.24
N ASP A 45 0.32 1.54 7.07
CA ASP A 45 0.55 1.28 8.48
C ASP A 45 0.02 2.46 9.30
N ARG A 46 -1.03 2.22 10.09
CA ARG A 46 -1.67 3.28 10.88
C ARG A 46 -0.88 3.72 12.09
N GLY A 47 -0.06 2.84 12.64
CA GLY A 47 0.73 3.13 13.83
C GLY A 47 1.82 4.14 13.52
N THR A 48 2.51 3.91 12.40
CA THR A 48 3.55 4.81 11.88
C THR A 48 3.03 5.89 10.93
N LYS A 49 1.76 5.79 10.51
CA LYS A 49 1.08 6.73 9.58
C LYS A 49 1.80 6.89 8.24
N ARG A 50 2.24 5.77 7.70
CA ARG A 50 3.04 5.69 6.47
C ARG A 50 2.53 4.57 5.57
N VAL A 51 2.90 4.66 4.30
CA VAL A 51 2.82 3.52 3.38
C VAL A 51 4.23 2.98 3.20
N TYR A 52 4.36 1.67 3.24
CA TYR A 52 5.61 0.98 2.99
C TYR A 52 5.48 0.05 1.80
N ARG A 53 6.63 -0.36 1.28
CA ARG A 53 6.75 -1.51 0.40
C ARG A 53 7.89 -2.44 0.82
N ALA A 54 7.83 -3.69 0.39
CA ALA A 54 8.87 -4.69 0.60
C ALA A 54 8.80 -5.74 -0.50
N ASP A 55 9.84 -6.56 -0.62
CA ASP A 55 9.76 -7.82 -1.38
C ASP A 55 8.67 -8.74 -0.80
N ASP A 56 8.26 -9.74 -1.56
CA ASP A 56 7.27 -10.74 -1.16
C ASP A 56 7.70 -11.60 0.04
N ASP A 57 9.01 -11.71 0.29
CA ASP A 57 9.60 -12.32 1.49
C ASP A 57 9.72 -11.34 2.69
N GLY A 58 9.33 -10.07 2.52
CA GLY A 58 9.46 -9.00 3.51
C GLY A 58 10.82 -8.31 3.55
N GLY A 59 11.76 -8.70 2.68
CA GLY A 59 13.05 -8.06 2.47
C GLY A 59 12.94 -6.69 1.79
N ASN A 60 14.06 -5.96 1.75
CA ASN A 60 14.18 -4.66 1.05
C ASN A 60 13.02 -3.70 1.34
N ARG A 61 12.67 -3.54 2.62
CA ARG A 61 11.60 -2.65 3.06
C ARG A 61 11.97 -1.19 2.82
N GLU A 62 11.05 -0.44 2.25
CA GLU A 62 11.17 0.99 1.94
C GLU A 62 9.94 1.76 2.42
N GLU A 63 10.15 3.02 2.83
CA GLU A 63 9.08 3.97 3.11
C GLU A 63 8.63 4.62 1.82
N VAL A 64 7.38 4.38 1.40
CA VAL A 64 6.83 4.95 0.17
C VAL A 64 6.43 6.41 0.38
N THR A 65 5.97 6.76 1.58
CA THR A 65 5.53 8.11 1.93
C THR A 65 6.40 8.73 3.02
N SER A 66 6.60 10.04 2.97
CA SER A 66 7.48 10.78 3.88
C SER A 66 6.97 10.89 5.32
N GLY A 67 5.78 10.35 5.62
CA GLY A 67 5.15 10.39 6.95
C GLY A 67 4.59 11.77 7.27
N ASN A 68 3.33 12.00 6.90
CA ASN A 68 2.69 13.31 6.96
C ASN A 68 1.55 13.36 7.99
N ASP A 69 1.62 12.52 9.04
CA ASP A 69 0.59 12.36 10.08
C ASP A 69 -0.82 11.96 9.59
N ASN A 70 -0.94 11.53 8.34
CA ASN A 70 -2.20 11.11 7.75
C ASN A 70 -2.44 9.62 7.99
N ASP A 71 -3.66 9.24 8.35
CA ASP A 71 -4.06 7.84 8.54
C ASP A 71 -4.32 7.16 7.18
N PRO A 72 -3.40 6.31 6.66
CA PRO A 72 -3.62 5.60 5.40
C PRO A 72 -4.73 4.57 5.58
N ARG A 73 -5.70 4.56 4.67
CA ARG A 73 -6.88 3.70 4.71
C ARG A 73 -7.15 2.91 3.44
N GLY A 74 -6.31 3.06 2.43
CA GLY A 74 -6.42 2.26 1.22
C GLY A 74 -5.23 2.51 0.33
N VAL A 75 -4.76 1.44 -0.30
CA VAL A 75 -3.74 1.50 -1.34
C VAL A 75 -4.22 0.69 -2.53
N ALA A 76 -4.03 1.20 -3.73
CA ALA A 76 -4.38 0.51 -4.97
C ALA A 76 -3.36 0.85 -6.05
N ILE A 77 -2.96 -0.14 -6.85
CA ILE A 77 -2.00 0.04 -7.93
C ILE A 77 -2.72 0.15 -9.26
N ALA A 78 -2.24 1.09 -10.05
CA ALA A 78 -2.47 1.23 -11.47
C ALA A 78 -1.29 0.57 -12.20
N GLU A 79 -1.44 -0.68 -12.60
CA GLU A 79 -0.36 -1.54 -13.08
C GLU A 79 0.20 -1.07 -14.43
N LEU A 80 -0.62 -0.50 -15.31
CA LEU A 80 -0.18 0.01 -16.61
C LEU A 80 0.50 1.36 -16.48
N SER A 81 -0.09 2.26 -15.69
CA SER A 81 0.43 3.62 -15.51
C SER A 81 1.52 3.72 -14.44
N ARG A 82 1.75 2.65 -13.67
CA ARG A 82 2.75 2.55 -12.60
C ARG A 82 2.55 3.60 -11.52
N ILE A 83 1.30 3.81 -11.14
CA ILE A 83 0.90 4.75 -10.10
C ILE A 83 0.30 4.00 -8.91
N LEU A 84 0.77 4.32 -7.71
CA LEU A 84 0.14 3.91 -6.47
C LEU A 84 -0.82 5.01 -6.01
N TYR A 85 -2.10 4.68 -5.84
CA TYR A 85 -3.09 5.52 -5.20
C TYR A 85 -3.13 5.25 -3.71
N ILE A 86 -3.19 6.31 -2.90
CA ILE A 86 -3.18 6.25 -1.44
C ILE A 86 -4.34 7.07 -0.90
N ALA A 87 -5.28 6.41 -0.21
CA ALA A 87 -6.40 7.03 0.47
C ALA A 87 -6.02 7.38 1.91
N TYR A 88 -6.28 8.62 2.32
CA TYR A 88 -6.09 9.08 3.69
C TYR A 88 -7.41 9.52 4.31
N ASP A 89 -7.73 8.96 5.49
CA ASP A 89 -8.94 9.31 6.23
C ASP A 89 -8.79 10.60 7.03
N GLY A 90 -7.67 10.78 7.73
CA GLY A 90 -7.41 11.99 8.52
C GLY A 90 -7.40 13.27 7.68
N ALA A 91 -6.79 13.20 6.49
CA ALA A 91 -6.69 14.33 5.56
C ALA A 91 -7.81 14.38 4.50
N LYS A 92 -8.72 13.39 4.49
CA LYS A 92 -9.87 13.32 3.55
C LYS A 92 -9.45 13.55 2.10
N LYS A 93 -8.41 12.82 1.67
CA LYS A 93 -7.80 12.99 0.34
C LYS A 93 -7.29 11.67 -0.22
N ILE A 94 -7.13 11.64 -1.53
CA ILE A 94 -6.42 10.59 -2.25
C ILE A 94 -5.19 11.23 -2.87
N THR A 95 -4.02 10.64 -2.67
CA THR A 95 -2.78 11.02 -3.32
C THR A 95 -2.28 9.92 -4.25
N THR A 96 -1.32 10.27 -5.09
CA THR A 96 -0.64 9.34 -5.99
C THR A 96 0.86 9.41 -5.78
N VAL A 97 1.53 8.28 -5.97
CA VAL A 97 3.00 8.15 -6.00
C VAL A 97 3.39 7.35 -7.24
N ASP A 98 4.43 7.78 -7.94
CA ASP A 98 5.03 7.00 -9.02
C ASP A 98 5.78 5.79 -8.45
N ILE A 99 5.47 4.60 -8.97
CA ILE A 99 6.08 3.32 -8.59
C ILE A 99 6.67 2.59 -9.80
N GLY A 100 7.05 3.36 -10.82
CA GLY A 100 7.78 2.84 -11.96
C GLY A 100 9.18 2.35 -11.57
N GLN A 101 9.75 1.54 -12.45
CA GLN A 101 11.10 1.03 -12.27
C GLN A 101 12.11 2.18 -12.14
N GLY A 102 12.86 2.18 -11.03
CA GLY A 102 13.86 3.19 -10.71
C GLY A 102 13.33 4.39 -9.92
N SER A 103 12.06 4.39 -9.53
CA SER A 103 11.51 5.42 -8.65
C SER A 103 12.17 5.38 -7.27
N ALA A 104 12.42 6.58 -6.73
CA ALA A 104 13.05 6.75 -5.44
C ALA A 104 11.99 6.85 -4.34
N PHE A 105 12.30 6.26 -3.18
CA PHE A 105 11.42 6.24 -2.01
C PHE A 105 12.09 6.91 -0.80
N PRO A 106 11.38 7.78 -0.03
CA PRO A 106 9.97 8.16 -0.20
C PRO A 106 9.69 8.90 -1.50
N GLY A 107 8.57 8.54 -2.14
CA GLY A 107 8.17 9.05 -3.44
C GLY A 107 7.55 10.45 -3.36
N ASN A 108 7.47 11.12 -4.50
CA ASN A 108 6.80 12.41 -4.61
C ASN A 108 5.27 12.21 -4.60
N GLU A 109 4.62 12.49 -3.47
CA GLU A 109 3.16 12.43 -3.35
C GLU A 109 2.48 13.63 -4.05
N ALA A 110 1.60 13.33 -5.01
CA ALA A 110 0.74 14.32 -5.65
C ALA A 110 -0.71 14.17 -5.17
N ASN A 111 -1.43 15.28 -4.95
CA ASN A 111 -2.87 15.19 -4.63
C ASN A 111 -3.67 14.83 -5.89
N PHE A 112 -4.46 13.77 -5.81
CA PHE A 112 -5.37 13.34 -6.87
C PHE A 112 -6.80 13.85 -6.61
N VAL A 113 -7.31 13.64 -5.39
CA VAL A 113 -8.61 14.15 -4.94
C VAL A 113 -8.44 14.76 -3.54
N THR A 114 -9.03 15.92 -3.29
CA THR A 114 -9.01 16.61 -1.99
C THR A 114 -10.41 17.04 -1.58
N GLY A 115 -10.60 17.34 -0.29
CA GLY A 115 -11.87 17.90 0.21
C GLY A 115 -13.02 16.91 0.24
N LEU A 116 -12.74 15.62 0.42
CA LEU A 116 -13.78 14.62 0.61
C LEU A 116 -14.58 14.93 1.89
N THR A 117 -15.91 14.83 1.83
CA THR A 117 -16.78 15.11 2.97
C THR A 117 -16.73 13.99 4.01
N ASP A 118 -16.45 12.76 3.56
CA ASP A 118 -16.23 11.58 4.40
C ASP A 118 -14.89 10.92 4.08
N GLY A 119 -14.44 10.04 4.97
CA GLY A 119 -13.18 9.32 4.81
C GLY A 119 -13.26 8.25 3.73
N PRO A 120 -12.26 8.15 2.83
CA PRO A 120 -12.17 6.99 1.95
C PRO A 120 -11.92 5.71 2.78
N LEU A 121 -12.73 4.67 2.55
CA LEU A 121 -12.71 3.42 3.32
C LEU A 121 -11.95 2.28 2.62
N SER A 122 -11.97 2.25 1.30
CA SER A 122 -11.25 1.30 0.45
C SER A 122 -10.98 1.94 -0.91
N LEU A 123 -9.96 1.44 -1.61
CA LEU A 123 -9.69 1.75 -3.00
C LEU A 123 -9.54 0.43 -3.75
N GLU A 124 -10.20 0.32 -4.88
CA GLU A 124 -10.02 -0.75 -5.87
C GLU A 124 -9.75 -0.07 -7.20
N MET A 125 -8.78 -0.57 -7.96
CA MET A 125 -8.44 -0.06 -9.28
C MET A 125 -8.98 -1.01 -10.34
N ASP A 126 -9.72 -0.47 -11.31
CA ASP A 126 -10.12 -1.15 -12.54
C ASP A 126 -9.46 -0.38 -13.70
N GLU A 127 -8.32 -0.86 -14.19
CA GLU A 127 -7.65 -0.28 -15.37
C GLU A 127 -8.19 -0.84 -16.69
N GLU A 128 -9.07 -1.85 -16.65
CA GLU A 128 -9.65 -2.45 -17.86
C GLU A 128 -10.81 -1.62 -18.43
N GLN A 129 -11.38 -0.73 -17.60
CA GLN A 129 -12.44 0.20 -17.98
C GLN A 129 -11.99 1.64 -17.71
N GLY A 130 -11.30 2.24 -18.70
CA GLY A 130 -10.92 3.65 -18.66
C GLY A 130 -12.08 4.61 -18.45
#